data_AF-A0A6B0YGY8-F1
#
_entry.id   AF-A0A6B0YGY8-F1
#
_cell.length_a   1.000
_cell.length_b   1.000
_cell.length_c   1.000
_cell.angle_alpha   90.00
_cell.angle_beta   90.00
_cell.angle_gamma   90.00
#
_symmetry.space_group_name_H-M   'P 1'
#
loop_
_entity.id
_entity.type
_entity.pdbx_description
1 polymer ?
#
loop_
_entity_poly.entity_id
_entity_poly.type
_entity_poly.pdbx_seq_one_letter_code
_entity_poly.pdbx_strand_id
1 'polypeptide(L)'
;MFRATGKSNRWTAEIDTLKCADRQRLAPETFRLPVEEMRAGTYADKYFVRTRHVLRADRHSPNVLMQVFCKASGILCGVDEAIAILKLASDDWSALTVCALYDGDCVEAFETVMTIEGPYDVFAHLETLYLGVLARRTRIATQTRRVVDAAAPKEVFYFPARHDHYAVQAGDGYAARIAGVAAVSTDVQGAWWGGEGIGTVPHAAIAAYGGDTALAGRKFAEHLPDSVQLVVLVDFENDSVKTALEVARALGPRLYGVRLDTSGTLVDKSVIPALGQFDPRGVNRELVVNVRKALDDAGFESVRIIASGGFGVDKIRAFEAVGVPVDAYGVGSSLVANHGDFDFTADIVLTDGKPSAKVGRIHKPNPRLEEVP
;
A
#
# COMPACT_ATOMS: atom_id res chain seq x y z
N MET A 1 28.79 7.73 27.54
CA MET A 1 27.62 7.32 28.35
C MET A 1 26.45 8.24 27.97
N PHE A 2 25.81 7.99 26.82
CA PHE A 2 24.63 8.73 26.39
C PHE A 2 23.40 7.89 26.73
N ARG A 3 22.62 8.35 27.71
CA ARG A 3 21.30 7.78 28.02
C ARG A 3 20.33 8.21 26.92
N ALA A 4 19.95 7.29 26.05
CA ALA A 4 18.76 7.43 25.23
C ALA A 4 17.55 7.37 26.18
N THR A 5 16.81 8.46 26.27
CA THR A 5 15.53 8.51 26.98
C THR A 5 14.51 7.72 26.17
N GLY A 6 14.17 6.53 26.67
CA GLY A 6 13.11 5.69 26.13
C GLY A 6 11.76 6.40 26.25
N LYS A 7 11.29 6.98 25.16
CA LYS A 7 9.86 7.11 24.91
C LYS A 7 9.43 5.79 24.30
N SER A 8 8.76 4.95 25.08
CA SER A 8 8.06 3.78 24.56
C SER A 8 7.11 4.24 23.44
N ASN A 9 7.37 3.81 22.21
CA ASN A 9 6.49 4.06 21.08
C ASN A 9 5.12 3.46 21.41
N ARG A 10 4.09 4.31 21.58
CA ARG A 10 2.68 3.88 21.70
C ARG A 10 2.21 2.98 20.54
N TRP A 11 2.97 2.93 19.44
CA TRP A 11 2.73 2.07 18.27
C TRP A 11 2.76 0.57 18.59
N THR A 12 3.53 0.10 19.57
CA THR A 12 3.73 -1.34 19.77
C THR A 12 2.60 -2.02 20.56
N ALA A 13 1.81 -1.27 21.34
CA ALA A 13 0.83 -1.85 22.25
C ALA A 13 -0.56 -2.11 21.63
N GLU A 14 -0.92 -1.43 20.53
CA GLU A 14 -2.21 -1.62 19.85
C GLU A 14 -2.15 -2.60 18.68
N ILE A 15 -0.95 -2.99 18.25
CA ILE A 15 -0.70 -3.85 17.09
C ILE A 15 -0.79 -5.35 17.42
N ASP A 16 -0.60 -5.73 18.70
CA ASP A 16 -0.58 -7.14 19.18
C ASP A 16 -1.90 -7.92 18.98
N THR A 17 -2.96 -7.27 18.49
CA THR A 17 -4.28 -7.89 18.30
C THR A 17 -4.58 -8.29 16.85
N LEU A 18 -3.74 -7.92 15.88
CA LEU A 18 -3.93 -8.31 14.49
C LEU A 18 -3.29 -9.67 14.22
N LYS A 19 -4.02 -10.74 14.56
CA LYS A 19 -3.81 -12.03 13.88
C LYS A 19 -4.14 -11.82 12.40
N CYS A 20 -3.12 -11.70 11.55
CA CYS A 20 -3.31 -11.66 10.11
C CYS A 20 -4.14 -12.88 9.70
N ALA A 21 -5.32 -12.64 9.12
CA ALA A 21 -6.18 -13.68 8.61
C ALA A 21 -5.45 -14.39 7.46
N ASP A 22 -5.30 -15.71 7.60
CA ASP A 22 -4.51 -16.64 6.78
C ASP A 22 -3.00 -16.40 6.72
N ARG A 23 -2.27 -17.15 7.57
CA ARG A 23 -0.82 -17.40 7.44
C ARG A 23 -0.53 -18.35 6.27
N GLN A 24 -0.94 -17.97 5.06
CA GLN A 24 -0.67 -18.74 3.86
C GLN A 24 0.26 -17.95 2.95
N ARG A 25 1.38 -18.57 2.55
CA ARG A 25 2.31 -17.97 1.59
C ARG A 25 1.71 -18.00 0.19
N LEU A 26 1.93 -16.94 -0.58
CA LEU A 26 1.62 -16.92 -2.01
C LEU A 26 2.56 -17.85 -2.79
N ALA A 27 2.01 -18.55 -3.78
CA ALA A 27 2.79 -19.43 -4.65
C ALA A 27 3.72 -18.62 -5.57
N PRO A 28 4.95 -19.07 -5.87
CA PRO A 28 5.92 -18.33 -6.69
C PRO A 28 5.40 -17.92 -8.08
N GLU A 29 4.50 -18.70 -8.67
CA GLU A 29 3.91 -18.46 -10.00
C GLU A 29 3.05 -17.19 -10.03
N THR A 30 2.59 -16.72 -8.87
CA THR A 30 1.78 -15.50 -8.70
C THR A 30 2.51 -14.25 -9.23
N PHE A 31 3.84 -14.20 -9.06
CA PHE A 31 4.61 -12.98 -9.22
C PHE A 31 5.06 -12.70 -10.66
N ARG A 32 4.90 -13.65 -11.60
CA ARG A 32 5.30 -13.52 -13.03
C ARG A 32 6.70 -12.93 -13.23
N LEU A 33 7.67 -13.44 -12.48
CA LEU A 33 9.04 -12.92 -12.45
C LEU A 33 9.78 -13.21 -13.78
N PRO A 34 10.62 -12.29 -14.29
CA PRO A 34 11.53 -12.55 -15.42
C PRO A 34 12.72 -13.45 -14.99
N VAL A 35 12.44 -14.70 -14.62
CA VAL A 35 13.37 -15.63 -13.94
C VAL A 35 14.71 -15.77 -14.66
N GLU A 36 14.70 -15.91 -15.99
CA GLU A 36 15.95 -16.10 -16.77
C GLU A 36 16.87 -14.86 -16.71
N GLU A 37 16.30 -13.66 -16.76
CA GLU A 37 17.07 -12.41 -16.62
C GLU A 37 17.58 -12.22 -15.19
N MET A 38 16.79 -12.64 -14.19
CA MET A 38 17.22 -12.62 -12.79
C MET A 38 18.40 -13.58 -12.56
N ARG A 39 18.33 -14.82 -13.07
CA ARG A 39 19.43 -15.83 -13.00
C ARG A 39 20.71 -15.33 -13.67
N ALA A 40 20.56 -14.64 -14.80
CA ALA A 40 21.66 -14.02 -15.52
C ALA A 40 22.28 -12.80 -14.79
N GLY A 41 21.62 -12.31 -13.73
CA GLY A 41 22.07 -11.14 -12.96
C GLY A 41 21.82 -9.82 -13.68
N THR A 42 20.88 -9.75 -14.62
CA THR A 42 20.55 -8.53 -15.38
C THR A 42 20.06 -7.39 -14.47
N TYR A 43 19.28 -7.74 -13.45
CA TYR A 43 18.72 -6.81 -12.47
C TYR A 43 19.59 -6.61 -11.23
N ALA A 44 20.75 -7.27 -11.16
CA ALA A 44 21.60 -7.27 -10.00
C ALA A 44 22.66 -6.16 -10.09
N ASP A 45 23.04 -5.59 -8.94
CA ASP A 45 24.20 -4.71 -8.90
C ASP A 45 25.44 -5.45 -9.39
N LYS A 46 26.24 -4.79 -10.23
CA LYS A 46 27.30 -5.47 -10.99
C LYS A 46 28.35 -6.11 -10.10
N TYR A 47 28.53 -5.60 -8.88
CA TYR A 47 29.49 -6.17 -7.93
C TYR A 47 29.06 -7.56 -7.44
N PHE A 48 27.77 -7.84 -7.23
CA PHE A 48 27.32 -9.19 -6.86
C PHE A 48 27.56 -10.21 -7.98
N VAL A 49 27.27 -9.83 -9.22
CA VAL A 49 27.53 -10.67 -10.40
C VAL A 49 29.02 -10.98 -10.53
N ARG A 50 29.87 -9.97 -10.33
CA ARG A 50 31.34 -10.14 -10.33
C ARG A 50 31.82 -10.98 -9.16
N THR A 51 31.28 -10.79 -7.96
CA THR A 51 31.62 -11.60 -6.77
C THR A 51 31.30 -13.07 -7.01
N ARG A 52 30.10 -13.40 -7.51
CA ARG A 52 29.71 -14.76 -7.88
C ARG A 52 30.67 -15.36 -8.92
N HIS A 53 31.06 -14.59 -9.93
CA HIS A 53 32.05 -15.03 -10.92
C HIS A 53 33.42 -15.34 -10.30
N VAL A 54 33.92 -14.46 -9.43
CA VAL A 54 35.21 -14.64 -8.75
C VAL A 54 35.19 -15.89 -7.87
N LEU A 55 34.16 -16.06 -7.03
CA LEU A 55 33.99 -17.23 -6.17
C LEU A 55 34.03 -18.55 -6.96
N ARG A 56 33.32 -18.59 -8.10
CA ARG A 56 33.30 -19.77 -8.97
C ARG A 56 34.61 -20.04 -9.68
N ALA A 57 35.25 -18.99 -10.19
CA ALA A 57 36.56 -19.11 -10.83
C ALA A 57 37.61 -19.66 -9.84
N ASP A 58 37.50 -19.26 -8.56
CA ASP A 58 38.36 -19.74 -7.48
C ASP A 58 37.92 -21.09 -6.90
N ARG A 59 36.80 -21.66 -7.38
CA ARG A 59 36.17 -22.88 -6.83
C ARG A 59 35.92 -22.76 -5.32
N HIS A 60 35.60 -21.55 -4.87
CA HIS A 60 35.36 -21.22 -3.48
C HIS A 60 33.86 -20.96 -3.28
N SER A 61 33.20 -21.85 -2.56
CA SER A 61 31.74 -21.82 -2.34
C SER A 61 31.45 -22.00 -0.84
N PRO A 62 31.70 -20.96 -0.02
CA PRO A 62 31.54 -21.05 1.42
C PRO A 62 30.05 -21.12 1.79
N ASN A 63 29.73 -21.92 2.81
CA ASN A 63 28.38 -21.92 3.37
C ASN A 63 28.21 -20.68 4.27
N VAL A 64 27.20 -19.86 4.03
CA VAL A 64 26.98 -18.63 4.78
C VAL A 64 25.60 -18.59 5.37
N LEU A 65 25.46 -17.97 6.55
CA LEU A 65 24.17 -17.51 7.06
C LEU A 65 24.03 -16.02 6.79
N MET A 66 23.17 -15.67 5.84
CA MET A 66 22.77 -14.30 5.54
C MET A 66 21.55 -13.92 6.39
N GLN A 67 21.56 -12.71 6.98
CA GLN A 67 20.41 -12.14 7.67
C GLN A 67 19.89 -10.89 6.95
N VAL A 68 18.58 -10.83 6.78
CA VAL A 68 17.87 -9.70 6.17
C VAL A 68 17.05 -8.98 7.23
N PHE A 69 17.17 -7.65 7.32
CA PHE A 69 16.46 -6.82 8.29
C PHE A 69 16.18 -5.41 7.75
N CYS A 70 15.11 -4.78 8.25
CA CYS A 70 14.73 -3.40 7.94
C CYS A 70 15.36 -2.42 8.95
N LYS A 71 15.66 -1.19 8.55
CA LYS A 71 16.10 -0.14 9.49
C LYS A 71 14.94 0.52 10.27
N ALA A 72 13.70 0.30 9.85
CA ALA A 72 12.51 0.89 10.47
C ALA A 72 11.52 -0.17 10.94
N SER A 73 10.77 0.17 11.99
CA SER A 73 9.61 -0.61 12.42
C SER A 73 8.42 -0.39 11.47
N GLY A 74 7.61 -1.41 11.23
CA GLY A 74 6.48 -1.32 10.30
C GLY A 74 5.73 -2.63 10.07
N ILE A 75 4.87 -2.61 9.06
CA ILE A 75 4.16 -3.78 8.55
C ILE A 75 5.01 -4.39 7.44
N LEU A 76 5.60 -5.55 7.70
CA LEU A 76 6.42 -6.29 6.75
C LEU A 76 5.56 -6.73 5.56
N CYS A 77 6.05 -6.52 4.36
CA CYS A 77 5.41 -7.04 3.15
C CYS A 77 6.45 -7.29 2.05
N GLY A 78 6.13 -8.18 1.11
CA GLY A 78 6.99 -8.59 -0.01
C GLY A 78 7.83 -9.82 0.28
N VAL A 79 7.59 -10.51 1.40
CA VAL A 79 8.37 -11.69 1.81
C VAL A 79 8.17 -12.84 0.84
N ASP A 80 6.94 -13.09 0.40
CA ASP A 80 6.67 -14.21 -0.50
C ASP A 80 7.20 -13.93 -1.92
N GLU A 81 7.18 -12.67 -2.38
CA GLU A 81 7.82 -12.26 -3.65
C GLU A 81 9.36 -12.42 -3.56
N ALA A 82 9.97 -12.04 -2.41
CA ALA A 82 11.39 -12.25 -2.14
C ALA A 82 11.76 -13.75 -2.11
N ILE A 83 10.94 -14.59 -1.46
CA ILE A 83 11.10 -16.04 -1.46
C ILE A 83 11.00 -16.59 -2.89
N ALA A 84 10.03 -16.13 -3.68
CA ALA A 84 9.87 -16.58 -5.06
C ALA A 84 11.09 -16.24 -5.92
N ILE A 85 11.70 -15.06 -5.72
CA ILE A 85 12.97 -14.70 -6.36
C ILE A 85 14.06 -15.70 -5.98
N LEU A 86 14.24 -15.99 -4.68
CA LEU A 86 15.25 -16.95 -4.22
C LEU A 86 14.98 -18.36 -4.77
N LYS A 87 13.73 -18.83 -4.69
CA LYS A 87 13.33 -20.18 -5.09
C LYS A 87 13.45 -20.42 -6.59
N LEU A 88 13.06 -19.44 -7.40
CA LEU A 88 13.06 -19.59 -8.86
C LEU A 88 14.38 -19.18 -9.50
N ALA A 89 15.08 -18.18 -8.95
CA ALA A 89 16.24 -17.56 -9.61
C ALA A 89 17.60 -17.84 -8.94
N SER A 90 17.64 -18.59 -7.83
CA SER A 90 18.90 -19.19 -7.35
C SER A 90 19.31 -20.33 -8.29
N ASP A 91 20.61 -20.66 -8.27
CA ASP A 91 21.10 -21.74 -9.12
C ASP A 91 20.72 -23.13 -8.61
N ASP A 92 20.57 -23.27 -7.29
CA ASP A 92 20.19 -24.50 -6.63
C ASP A 92 19.44 -24.17 -5.33
N TRP A 93 18.11 -24.12 -5.42
CA TRP A 93 17.24 -23.92 -4.25
C TRP A 93 17.42 -25.03 -3.20
N SER A 94 17.71 -26.27 -3.62
CA SER A 94 17.82 -27.41 -2.71
C SER A 94 19.07 -27.33 -1.81
N ALA A 95 20.04 -26.49 -2.19
CA ALA A 95 21.21 -26.17 -1.40
C ALA A 95 20.99 -25.02 -0.40
N LEU A 96 19.79 -24.42 -0.37
CA LEU A 96 19.46 -23.29 0.49
C LEU A 96 18.45 -23.68 1.58
N THR A 97 18.69 -23.21 2.79
CA THR A 97 17.68 -23.19 3.87
C THR A 97 17.26 -21.74 4.09
N VAL A 98 15.99 -21.44 3.82
CA VAL A 98 15.44 -20.09 4.00
C VAL A 98 14.42 -20.11 5.13
N CYS A 99 14.57 -19.22 6.11
CA CYS A 99 13.55 -19.00 7.13
C CYS A 99 13.06 -17.56 7.04
N ALA A 100 11.77 -17.31 7.19
CA ALA A 100 11.21 -15.98 7.03
C ALA A 100 9.96 -15.76 7.90
N LEU A 101 9.68 -14.49 8.19
CA LEU A 101 8.38 -14.03 8.67
C LEU A 101 7.31 -14.13 7.57
N TYR A 102 6.08 -13.69 7.87
CA TYR A 102 4.98 -13.61 6.91
C TYR A 102 4.67 -12.16 6.54
N ASP A 103 4.09 -11.97 5.36
CA ASP A 103 3.51 -10.67 5.01
C ASP A 103 2.40 -10.31 6.01
N GLY A 104 2.42 -9.06 6.48
CA GLY A 104 1.52 -8.56 7.53
C GLY A 104 2.10 -8.65 8.95
N ASP A 105 3.22 -9.36 9.15
CA ASP A 105 3.92 -9.34 10.43
C ASP A 105 4.37 -7.92 10.79
N CYS A 106 4.18 -7.55 12.04
CA CYS A 106 4.73 -6.31 12.57
C CYS A 106 6.17 -6.56 13.01
N VAL A 107 7.06 -5.67 12.59
CA VAL A 107 8.50 -5.82 12.80
C VAL A 107 9.09 -4.58 13.43
N GLU A 108 10.10 -4.78 14.26
CA GLU A 108 10.89 -3.69 14.83
C GLU A 108 12.11 -3.35 13.99
N ALA A 109 12.61 -2.12 14.16
CA ALA A 109 13.86 -1.71 13.54
C ALA A 109 15.01 -2.68 13.88
N PHE A 110 15.72 -3.14 12.85
CA PHE A 110 16.81 -4.11 12.91
C PHE A 110 16.42 -5.51 13.39
N GLU A 111 15.13 -5.84 13.39
CA GLU A 111 14.65 -7.22 13.54
C GLU A 111 14.96 -8.04 12.28
N THR A 112 15.52 -9.24 12.45
CA THR A 112 15.75 -10.19 11.35
C THR A 112 14.42 -10.70 10.85
N VAL A 113 14.10 -10.44 9.57
CA VAL A 113 12.82 -10.86 8.96
C VAL A 113 12.97 -12.09 8.07
N MET A 114 14.19 -12.36 7.61
CA MET A 114 14.52 -13.51 6.77
C MET A 114 15.98 -13.90 6.98
N THR A 115 16.26 -15.20 6.92
CA THR A 115 17.60 -15.77 6.84
C THR A 115 17.73 -16.63 5.60
N ILE A 116 18.90 -16.61 4.98
CA ILE A 116 19.26 -17.45 3.85
C ILE A 116 20.56 -18.15 4.21
N GLU A 117 20.50 -19.46 4.43
CA GLU A 117 21.66 -20.29 4.68
C GLU A 117 21.98 -21.15 3.46
N GLY A 118 23.25 -21.20 3.04
CA GLY A 118 23.67 -21.98 1.88
C GLY A 118 24.95 -21.46 1.25
N PRO A 119 25.42 -22.09 0.16
CA PRO A 119 26.61 -21.63 -0.55
C PRO A 119 26.39 -20.24 -1.15
N TYR A 120 27.25 -19.27 -0.83
CA TYR A 120 26.98 -17.87 -1.16
C TYR A 120 26.86 -17.60 -2.67
N ASP A 121 27.66 -18.27 -3.50
CA ASP A 121 27.67 -18.05 -4.95
C ASP A 121 26.38 -18.54 -5.65
N VAL A 122 25.53 -19.32 -4.96
CA VAL A 122 24.24 -19.81 -5.46
C VAL A 122 23.18 -18.70 -5.49
N PHE A 123 23.28 -17.71 -4.59
CA PHE A 123 22.25 -16.68 -4.42
C PHE A 123 22.77 -15.24 -4.36
N ALA A 124 24.09 -15.01 -4.38
CA ALA A 124 24.70 -13.68 -4.25
C ALA A 124 24.11 -12.63 -5.23
N HIS A 125 23.81 -13.02 -6.48
CA HIS A 125 23.26 -12.10 -7.50
C HIS A 125 21.80 -11.70 -7.25
N LEU A 126 21.11 -12.27 -6.26
CA LEU A 126 19.71 -11.99 -6.01
C LEU A 126 19.47 -10.90 -4.96
N GLU A 127 20.53 -10.45 -4.28
CA GLU A 127 20.45 -9.51 -3.16
C GLU A 127 19.76 -8.19 -3.51
N THR A 128 20.14 -7.57 -4.62
CA THR A 128 19.50 -6.34 -5.10
C THR A 128 17.99 -6.50 -5.27
N LEU A 129 17.54 -7.67 -5.75
CA LEU A 129 16.15 -7.91 -6.12
C LEU A 129 15.27 -8.13 -4.90
N TYR A 130 15.62 -9.08 -4.02
CA TYR A 130 14.78 -9.38 -2.86
C TYR A 130 14.76 -8.22 -1.85
N LEU A 131 15.86 -7.46 -1.70
CA LEU A 131 15.88 -6.27 -0.86
C LEU A 131 14.99 -5.15 -1.42
N GLY A 132 15.03 -4.93 -2.74
CA GLY A 132 14.20 -3.92 -3.40
C GLY A 132 12.70 -4.19 -3.24
N VAL A 133 12.31 -5.47 -3.37
CA VAL A 133 10.94 -5.93 -3.10
C VAL A 133 10.54 -5.64 -1.67
N LEU A 134 11.29 -6.14 -0.68
CA LEU A 134 10.98 -5.97 0.74
C LEU A 134 10.86 -4.49 1.12
N ALA A 135 11.81 -3.66 0.65
CA ALA A 135 11.83 -2.23 0.94
C ALA A 135 10.58 -1.52 0.40
N ARG A 136 10.23 -1.77 -0.86
CA ARG A 136 9.06 -1.13 -1.47
C ARG A 136 7.76 -1.59 -0.80
N ARG A 137 7.54 -2.89 -0.70
CA ARG A 137 6.25 -3.45 -0.23
C ARG A 137 6.01 -3.12 1.25
N THR A 138 7.04 -3.22 2.10
CA THR A 138 6.96 -2.83 3.51
C THR A 138 6.64 -1.35 3.68
N ARG A 139 7.23 -0.46 2.85
CA ARG A 139 6.90 0.97 2.87
C ARG A 139 5.42 1.21 2.54
N ILE A 140 4.93 0.63 1.44
CA ILE A 140 3.54 0.79 1.01
C ILE A 140 2.57 0.23 2.06
N ALA A 141 2.82 -0.97 2.57
CA ALA A 141 1.99 -1.58 3.62
C ALA A 141 1.95 -0.71 4.88
N THR A 142 3.11 -0.24 5.35
CA THR A 142 3.20 0.57 6.57
C THR A 142 2.50 1.92 6.41
N GLN A 143 2.73 2.63 5.30
CA GLN A 143 2.08 3.92 5.05
C GLN A 143 0.56 3.77 4.91
N THR A 144 0.12 2.73 4.22
CA THR A 144 -1.30 2.43 4.04
C THR A 144 -1.95 2.07 5.38
N ARG A 145 -1.29 1.29 6.23
CA ARG A 145 -1.79 0.94 7.56
C ARG A 145 -2.04 2.18 8.40
N ARG A 146 -1.12 3.15 8.39
CA ARG A 146 -1.30 4.43 9.12
C ARG A 146 -2.54 5.21 8.67
N VAL A 147 -2.87 5.14 7.39
CA VAL A 147 -4.08 5.78 6.82
C VAL A 147 -5.32 5.01 7.23
N VAL A 148 -5.29 3.68 7.18
CA VAL A 148 -6.39 2.81 7.65
C VAL A 148 -6.65 3.02 9.15
N ASP A 149 -5.61 3.08 9.98
CA ASP A 149 -5.72 3.40 11.41
C ASP A 149 -6.34 4.76 11.66
N ALA A 150 -5.96 5.77 10.87
CA ALA A 150 -6.49 7.13 11.00
C ALA A 150 -7.98 7.21 10.63
N ALA A 151 -8.43 6.38 9.68
CA ALA A 151 -9.82 6.36 9.21
C ALA A 151 -10.73 5.45 10.03
N ALA A 152 -10.17 4.48 10.78
CA ALA A 152 -10.94 3.45 11.46
C ALA A 152 -12.06 4.03 12.35
N PRO A 153 -13.28 3.47 12.29
CA PRO A 153 -13.69 2.25 11.59
C PRO A 153 -14.09 2.44 10.11
N LYS A 154 -13.93 3.63 9.53
CA LYS A 154 -14.34 3.91 8.15
C LYS A 154 -13.39 3.31 7.13
N GLU A 155 -13.94 2.98 5.97
CA GLU A 155 -13.20 2.32 4.90
C GLU A 155 -12.23 3.26 4.18
N VAL A 156 -11.14 2.68 3.68
CA VAL A 156 -10.15 3.36 2.84
C VAL A 156 -10.06 2.61 1.51
N PHE A 157 -10.12 3.37 0.41
CA PHE A 157 -9.90 2.86 -0.94
C PHE A 157 -8.51 3.28 -1.46
N TYR A 158 -7.78 2.30 -2.00
CA TYR A 158 -6.40 2.45 -2.49
C TYR A 158 -6.39 2.96 -3.94
N PHE A 159 -6.34 4.30 -4.11
CA PHE A 159 -6.38 4.98 -5.41
C PHE A 159 -5.06 5.65 -5.89
N PRO A 160 -3.84 5.14 -5.60
CA PRO A 160 -2.61 5.77 -6.04
C PRO A 160 -2.09 5.33 -7.42
N ALA A 161 -2.77 4.44 -8.15
CA ALA A 161 -2.21 3.79 -9.36
C ALA A 161 -1.59 4.76 -10.39
N ARG A 162 -2.16 5.96 -10.53
CA ARG A 162 -1.67 7.02 -11.44
C ARG A 162 -0.45 7.80 -10.95
N HIS A 163 0.04 7.54 -9.75
CA HIS A 163 1.16 8.24 -9.11
C HIS A 163 2.43 7.41 -9.06
N ASP A 164 2.43 6.22 -9.67
CA ASP A 164 3.60 5.35 -9.75
C ASP A 164 3.67 4.62 -11.11
N HIS A 165 4.77 3.91 -11.33
CA HIS A 165 5.00 3.15 -12.55
C HIS A 165 4.03 1.97 -12.65
N TYR A 166 3.30 1.84 -13.75
CA TYR A 166 2.20 0.86 -13.91
C TYR A 166 2.57 -0.59 -13.54
N ALA A 167 3.84 -0.99 -13.73
CA ALA A 167 4.33 -2.34 -13.46
C ALA A 167 4.34 -2.72 -11.97
N VAL A 168 4.31 -1.76 -11.05
CA VAL A 168 4.38 -2.03 -9.60
C VAL A 168 3.03 -2.38 -8.99
N GLN A 169 1.94 -2.16 -9.73
CA GLN A 169 0.57 -2.16 -9.23
C GLN A 169 0.19 -3.43 -8.48
N ALA A 170 0.54 -4.61 -8.99
CA ALA A 170 0.11 -5.88 -8.40
C ALA A 170 0.59 -6.05 -6.96
N GLY A 171 1.90 -5.92 -6.72
CA GLY A 171 2.40 -6.05 -5.36
C GLY A 171 2.12 -4.84 -4.47
N ASP A 172 1.92 -3.65 -5.03
CA ASP A 172 1.52 -2.47 -4.25
C ASP A 172 0.07 -2.60 -3.77
N GLY A 173 -0.81 -3.12 -4.63
CA GLY A 173 -2.17 -3.48 -4.26
C GLY A 173 -2.17 -4.57 -3.20
N TYR A 174 -1.30 -5.56 -3.29
CA TYR A 174 -1.19 -6.61 -2.28
C TYR A 174 -0.70 -6.05 -0.93
N ALA A 175 0.32 -5.19 -0.94
CA ALA A 175 0.76 -4.47 0.26
C ALA A 175 -0.37 -3.63 0.89
N ALA A 176 -1.20 -3.00 0.06
CA ALA A 176 -2.38 -2.27 0.53
C ALA A 176 -3.46 -3.21 1.12
N ARG A 177 -3.68 -4.38 0.50
CA ARG A 177 -4.58 -5.42 0.99
C ARG A 177 -4.16 -5.92 2.37
N ILE A 178 -2.87 -6.22 2.54
CA ILE A 178 -2.26 -6.59 3.83
C ILE A 178 -2.45 -5.49 4.88
N ALA A 179 -2.32 -4.23 4.48
CA ALA A 179 -2.54 -3.08 5.36
C ALA A 179 -4.01 -2.86 5.78
N GLY A 180 -4.96 -3.49 5.09
CA GLY A 180 -6.38 -3.46 5.44
C GLY A 180 -7.22 -2.43 4.69
N VAL A 181 -6.86 -2.06 3.46
CA VAL A 181 -7.78 -1.29 2.60
C VAL A 181 -9.02 -2.11 2.24
N ALA A 182 -10.15 -1.45 2.06
CA ALA A 182 -11.41 -2.10 1.70
C ALA A 182 -11.44 -2.48 0.20
N ALA A 183 -10.82 -1.66 -0.65
CA ALA A 183 -10.79 -1.89 -2.09
C ALA A 183 -9.58 -1.22 -2.77
N VAL A 184 -9.29 -1.67 -3.99
CA VAL A 184 -8.24 -1.14 -4.88
C VAL A 184 -8.86 -0.55 -6.16
N SER A 185 -8.14 0.29 -6.89
CA SER A 185 -8.66 0.97 -8.10
C SER A 185 -8.52 0.19 -9.42
N THR A 186 -7.66 -0.83 -9.49
CA THR A 186 -7.41 -1.55 -10.74
C THR A 186 -7.38 -3.06 -10.50
N ASP A 187 -7.76 -3.84 -11.51
CA ASP A 187 -7.72 -5.31 -11.42
C ASP A 187 -6.30 -5.82 -11.22
N VAL A 188 -5.31 -5.13 -11.81
CA VAL A 188 -3.90 -5.47 -11.63
C VAL A 188 -3.50 -5.33 -10.17
N GLN A 189 -3.99 -4.31 -9.45
CA GLN A 189 -3.74 -4.19 -8.01
C GLN A 189 -4.28 -5.40 -7.24
N GLY A 190 -5.38 -6.01 -7.68
CA GLY A 190 -5.98 -7.21 -7.06
C GLY A 190 -5.42 -8.56 -7.51
N ALA A 191 -4.49 -8.57 -8.47
CA ALA A 191 -4.11 -9.79 -9.20
C ALA A 191 -3.53 -10.91 -8.34
N TRP A 192 -2.90 -10.60 -7.19
CA TRP A 192 -2.26 -11.61 -6.34
C TRP A 192 -3.21 -12.32 -5.36
N TRP A 193 -4.43 -11.81 -5.18
CA TRP A 193 -5.46 -12.45 -4.34
C TRP A 193 -6.80 -12.62 -5.05
N GLY A 194 -6.84 -12.38 -6.37
CA GLY A 194 -8.07 -12.46 -7.17
C GLY A 194 -9.07 -11.34 -6.90
N GLY A 195 -8.61 -10.18 -6.42
CA GLY A 195 -9.45 -8.99 -6.25
C GLY A 195 -9.70 -8.25 -7.56
N GLU A 196 -10.82 -7.53 -7.62
CA GLU A 196 -11.17 -6.64 -8.73
C GLU A 196 -11.06 -5.17 -8.31
N GLY A 197 -10.77 -4.30 -9.27
CA GLY A 197 -10.73 -2.86 -9.04
C GLY A 197 -12.14 -2.27 -8.92
N ILE A 198 -12.29 -1.26 -8.05
CA ILE A 198 -13.49 -0.42 -8.00
C ILE A 198 -13.23 0.96 -8.61
N GLY A 199 -14.30 1.64 -9.01
CA GLY A 199 -14.22 2.97 -9.59
C GLY A 199 -15.48 3.81 -9.37
N THR A 200 -15.33 5.12 -9.56
CA THR A 200 -16.43 6.09 -9.54
C THR A 200 -16.62 6.66 -10.94
N VAL A 201 -17.72 7.36 -11.22
CA VAL A 201 -17.86 8.16 -12.44
C VAL A 201 -16.76 9.25 -12.42
N PRO A 202 -15.80 9.25 -13.37
CA PRO A 202 -14.68 10.19 -13.36
C PRO A 202 -15.06 11.54 -14.00
N HIS A 203 -14.31 12.61 -13.70
CA HIS A 203 -14.49 13.92 -14.35
C HIS A 203 -14.43 13.84 -15.88
N ALA A 204 -13.59 12.94 -16.42
CA ALA A 204 -13.49 12.72 -17.87
C ALA A 204 -14.81 12.19 -18.49
N ALA A 205 -15.56 11.36 -17.77
CA ALA A 205 -16.87 10.89 -18.25
C ALA A 205 -17.89 12.03 -18.22
N ILE A 206 -17.89 12.85 -17.16
CA ILE A 206 -18.76 14.04 -17.07
C ILE A 206 -18.47 14.99 -18.25
N ALA A 207 -17.20 15.24 -18.54
CA ALA A 207 -16.79 16.05 -19.69
C ALA A 207 -17.22 15.44 -21.03
N ALA A 208 -17.12 14.12 -21.20
CA ALA A 208 -17.57 13.42 -22.40
C ALA A 208 -19.08 13.51 -22.64
N TYR A 209 -19.86 13.70 -21.57
CA TYR A 209 -21.31 13.99 -21.63
C TYR A 209 -21.61 15.50 -21.56
N GLY A 210 -20.68 16.35 -22.02
CA GLY A 210 -20.92 17.79 -22.17
C GLY A 210 -20.94 18.56 -20.84
N GLY A 211 -20.36 18.02 -19.78
CA GLY A 211 -20.36 18.62 -18.45
C GLY A 211 -21.61 18.31 -17.62
N ASP A 212 -22.56 17.53 -18.14
CA ASP A 212 -23.76 17.13 -17.41
C ASP A 212 -23.47 15.91 -16.50
N THR A 213 -23.23 16.19 -15.23
CA THR A 213 -22.95 15.18 -14.20
C THR A 213 -24.11 14.21 -14.01
N ALA A 214 -25.36 14.68 -14.04
CA ALA A 214 -26.53 13.84 -13.86
C ALA A 214 -26.76 12.92 -15.06
N LEU A 215 -26.53 13.40 -16.28
CA LEU A 215 -26.53 12.58 -17.50
C LEU A 215 -25.45 11.51 -17.47
N ALA A 216 -24.22 11.88 -17.10
CA ALA A 216 -23.13 10.91 -16.94
C ALA A 216 -23.51 9.82 -15.94
N GLY A 217 -24.05 10.20 -14.77
CA GLY A 217 -24.55 9.26 -13.76
C GLY A 217 -25.65 8.33 -14.30
N ARG A 218 -26.65 8.87 -15.02
CA ARG A 218 -27.72 8.06 -15.64
C ARG A 218 -27.16 7.06 -16.64
N LYS A 219 -26.22 7.47 -17.49
CA LYS A 219 -25.59 6.58 -18.48
C LYS A 219 -24.82 5.44 -17.83
N PHE A 220 -24.16 5.70 -16.71
CA PHE A 220 -23.53 4.64 -15.92
C PHE A 220 -24.57 3.70 -15.30
N ALA A 221 -25.67 4.23 -14.75
CA ALA A 221 -26.75 3.42 -14.19
C ALA A 221 -27.47 2.55 -15.24
N GLU A 222 -27.59 3.02 -16.48
CA GLU A 222 -28.22 2.30 -17.61
C GLU A 222 -27.35 1.15 -18.14
N HIS A 223 -26.02 1.29 -18.10
CA HIS A 223 -25.10 0.40 -18.80
C HIS A 223 -24.24 -0.48 -17.87
N LEU A 224 -24.15 -0.16 -16.58
CA LEU A 224 -23.44 -0.99 -15.60
C LEU A 224 -24.40 -1.91 -14.85
N PRO A 225 -23.96 -3.12 -14.48
CA PRO A 225 -24.79 -4.04 -13.71
C PRO A 225 -25.11 -3.48 -12.31
N ASP A 226 -26.24 -3.91 -11.75
CA ASP A 226 -26.70 -3.49 -10.41
C ASP A 226 -25.75 -3.88 -9.28
N SER A 227 -24.85 -4.85 -9.52
CA SER A 227 -23.80 -5.23 -8.57
C SER A 227 -22.73 -4.15 -8.37
N VAL A 228 -22.59 -3.20 -9.30
CA VAL A 228 -21.63 -2.10 -9.19
C VAL A 228 -22.23 -0.97 -8.35
N GLN A 229 -21.58 -0.66 -7.23
CA GLN A 229 -21.92 0.49 -6.40
C GLN A 229 -21.62 1.79 -7.14
N LEU A 230 -22.66 2.47 -7.62
CA LEU A 230 -22.51 3.67 -8.43
C LEU A 230 -22.22 4.90 -7.56
N VAL A 231 -20.98 5.39 -7.65
CA VAL A 231 -20.52 6.62 -7.00
C VAL A 231 -20.22 7.68 -8.04
N VAL A 232 -20.72 8.90 -7.85
CA VAL A 232 -20.58 10.00 -8.81
C VAL A 232 -19.78 11.17 -8.23
N LEU A 233 -18.81 11.68 -8.99
CA LEU A 233 -18.12 12.94 -8.64
C LEU A 233 -19.08 14.14 -8.80
N VAL A 234 -19.12 15.01 -7.80
CA VAL A 234 -20.08 16.15 -7.78
C VAL A 234 -19.41 17.52 -7.79
N ASP A 235 -18.08 17.58 -7.90
CA ASP A 235 -17.28 18.80 -7.85
C ASP A 235 -16.99 19.43 -9.23
N PHE A 236 -17.51 18.86 -10.33
CA PHE A 236 -17.21 19.29 -11.71
C PHE A 236 -17.53 20.78 -11.96
N GLU A 237 -18.69 21.26 -11.51
CA GLU A 237 -19.10 22.68 -11.62
C GLU A 237 -18.67 23.54 -10.41
N ASN A 238 -17.90 22.95 -9.48
CA ASN A 238 -17.50 23.55 -8.21
C ASN A 238 -18.71 24.04 -7.38
N ASP A 239 -19.82 23.31 -7.46
CA ASP A 239 -21.04 23.47 -6.67
C ASP A 239 -21.53 22.08 -6.23
N SER A 240 -20.82 21.51 -5.27
CA SER A 240 -21.01 20.11 -4.90
C SER A 240 -22.39 19.85 -4.29
N VAL A 241 -22.96 20.82 -3.58
CA VAL A 241 -24.30 20.71 -2.98
C VAL A 241 -25.38 20.61 -4.05
N LYS A 242 -25.39 21.56 -5.00
CA LYS A 242 -26.36 21.55 -6.10
C LYS A 242 -26.24 20.26 -6.92
N THR A 243 -25.01 19.91 -7.31
CA THR A 243 -24.75 18.75 -8.17
C THR A 243 -25.11 17.43 -7.47
N ALA A 244 -24.82 17.28 -6.17
CA ALA A 244 -25.20 16.11 -5.40
C ALA A 244 -26.72 15.89 -5.37
N LEU A 245 -27.50 16.95 -5.18
CA LEU A 245 -28.96 16.88 -5.20
C LEU A 245 -29.52 16.52 -6.59
N GLU A 246 -28.94 17.09 -7.66
CA GLU A 246 -29.34 16.77 -9.03
C GLU A 246 -29.07 15.31 -9.38
N VAL A 247 -27.88 14.80 -9.02
CA VAL A 247 -27.52 13.39 -9.21
C VAL A 247 -28.41 12.47 -8.36
N ALA A 248 -28.64 12.80 -7.09
CA ALA A 248 -29.50 12.00 -6.21
C ALA A 248 -30.94 11.89 -6.74
N ARG A 249 -31.53 12.99 -7.22
CA ARG A 249 -32.85 12.98 -7.86
C ARG A 249 -32.87 12.21 -9.17
N ALA A 250 -31.82 12.33 -9.98
CA ALA A 250 -31.75 11.69 -11.30
C ALA A 250 -31.56 10.18 -11.23
N LEU A 251 -30.80 9.68 -10.24
CA LEU A 251 -30.44 8.26 -10.13
C LEU A 251 -31.29 7.52 -9.09
N GLY A 252 -31.87 8.25 -8.12
CA GLY A 252 -32.71 7.68 -7.08
C GLY A 252 -32.02 6.50 -6.37
N PRO A 253 -32.69 5.34 -6.22
CA PRO A 253 -32.13 4.17 -5.55
C PRO A 253 -30.85 3.59 -6.19
N ARG A 254 -30.55 3.93 -7.45
CA ARG A 254 -29.32 3.44 -8.12
C ARG A 254 -28.06 4.19 -7.67
N LEU A 255 -28.18 5.35 -7.02
CA LEU A 255 -27.04 6.07 -6.48
C LEU A 255 -26.59 5.46 -5.16
N TYR A 256 -25.38 4.89 -5.13
CA TYR A 256 -24.77 4.42 -3.88
C TYR A 256 -24.20 5.59 -3.08
N GLY A 257 -23.54 6.54 -3.75
CA GLY A 257 -22.91 7.67 -3.07
C GLY A 257 -22.42 8.76 -4.00
N VAL A 258 -22.02 9.88 -3.41
CA VAL A 258 -21.33 10.99 -4.07
C VAL A 258 -19.88 11.04 -3.62
N ARG A 259 -18.99 11.45 -4.52
CA ARG A 259 -17.57 11.64 -4.23
C ARG A 259 -17.21 13.11 -4.31
N LEU A 260 -16.57 13.61 -3.26
CA LEU A 260 -16.00 14.94 -3.20
C LEU A 260 -14.50 14.84 -3.51
N ASP A 261 -14.06 15.55 -4.55
CA ASP A 261 -12.65 15.59 -4.99
C ASP A 261 -12.19 17.02 -5.33
N THR A 262 -12.86 18.04 -4.75
CA THR A 262 -12.59 19.46 -5.00
C THR A 262 -11.10 19.77 -4.86
N SER A 263 -10.53 20.38 -5.90
CA SER A 263 -9.11 20.76 -5.97
C SER A 263 -8.68 21.59 -4.75
N GLY A 264 -7.50 21.31 -4.21
CA GLY A 264 -6.89 22.06 -3.10
C GLY A 264 -6.56 23.53 -3.40
N THR A 265 -6.78 23.99 -4.63
CA THR A 265 -6.64 25.40 -5.04
C THR A 265 -7.97 26.13 -5.20
N LEU A 266 -9.10 25.42 -5.10
CA LEU A 266 -10.44 25.96 -5.29
C LEU A 266 -11.22 25.99 -3.98
N VAL A 267 -12.18 26.91 -3.90
CA VAL A 267 -13.19 26.96 -2.84
C VAL A 267 -14.52 26.61 -3.48
N ASP A 268 -15.18 25.57 -3.00
CA ASP A 268 -16.52 25.21 -3.48
C ASP A 268 -17.52 26.31 -3.16
N LYS A 269 -18.48 26.56 -4.06
CA LYS A 269 -19.50 27.60 -3.89
C LYS A 269 -20.27 27.47 -2.58
N SER A 270 -20.52 26.25 -2.11
CA SER A 270 -21.24 26.02 -0.86
C SER A 270 -20.46 26.48 0.38
N VAL A 271 -19.16 26.71 0.28
CA VAL A 271 -18.28 27.10 1.39
C VAL A 271 -18.05 28.62 1.43
N ILE A 272 -18.36 29.35 0.35
CA ILE A 272 -18.20 30.82 0.27
C ILE A 272 -18.80 31.57 1.48
N PRO A 273 -19.98 31.20 2.02
CA PRO A 273 -20.53 31.88 3.20
C PRO A 273 -19.66 31.79 4.46
N ALA A 274 -18.72 30.84 4.54
CA ALA A 274 -17.84 30.61 5.69
C ALA A 274 -16.41 31.15 5.49
N LEU A 275 -16.16 31.95 4.45
CA LEU A 275 -14.85 32.56 4.18
C LEU A 275 -14.34 33.40 5.37
N GLY A 276 -13.03 33.37 5.58
CA GLY A 276 -12.33 34.13 6.64
C GLY A 276 -12.29 33.45 8.01
N GLN A 277 -12.91 32.26 8.15
CA GLN A 277 -12.95 31.52 9.42
C GLN A 277 -11.92 30.38 9.50
N PHE A 278 -11.52 29.82 8.36
CA PHE A 278 -10.56 28.72 8.22
C PHE A 278 -9.99 28.68 6.79
N ASP A 279 -9.15 27.70 6.43
CA ASP A 279 -8.73 27.46 5.03
C ASP A 279 -9.85 26.73 4.26
N PRO A 280 -10.56 27.42 3.35
CA PRO A 280 -11.79 26.91 2.73
C PRO A 280 -11.52 26.08 1.47
N ARG A 281 -10.26 25.79 1.16
CA ARG A 281 -9.86 25.17 -0.10
C ARG A 281 -9.94 23.66 -0.10
N GLY A 282 -10.23 23.10 -1.28
CA GLY A 282 -10.40 21.68 -1.51
C GLY A 282 -11.48 21.04 -0.66
N VAL A 283 -11.45 19.70 -0.58
CA VAL A 283 -12.38 18.97 0.30
C VAL A 283 -12.06 19.27 1.76
N ASN A 284 -12.94 20.02 2.41
CA ASN A 284 -12.85 20.44 3.81
C ASN A 284 -14.12 20.05 4.58
N ARG A 285 -14.09 20.22 5.91
CA ARG A 285 -15.22 19.89 6.79
C ARG A 285 -16.52 20.54 6.35
N GLU A 286 -16.49 21.84 6.08
CA GLU A 286 -17.69 22.63 5.80
C GLU A 286 -18.37 22.17 4.51
N LEU A 287 -17.57 21.86 3.48
CA LEU A 287 -18.08 21.27 2.24
C LEU A 287 -18.83 19.96 2.50
N VAL A 288 -18.22 19.03 3.24
CA VAL A 288 -18.83 17.73 3.53
C VAL A 288 -20.13 17.90 4.34
N VAL A 289 -20.12 18.76 5.36
CA VAL A 289 -21.30 19.04 6.20
C VAL A 289 -22.42 19.65 5.36
N ASN A 290 -22.11 20.59 4.47
CA ASN A 290 -23.10 21.24 3.61
C ASN A 290 -23.73 20.25 2.63
N VAL A 291 -22.93 19.36 2.03
CA VAL A 291 -23.43 18.29 1.14
C VAL A 291 -24.30 17.29 1.91
N ARG A 292 -23.84 16.82 3.07
CA ARG A 292 -24.60 15.89 3.91
C ARG A 292 -25.95 16.49 4.31
N LYS A 293 -25.94 17.71 4.86
CA LYS A 293 -27.15 18.41 5.29
C LYS A 293 -28.14 18.58 4.14
N ALA A 294 -27.67 18.98 2.97
CA ALA A 294 -28.54 19.18 1.81
C ALA A 294 -29.19 17.87 1.34
N LEU A 295 -28.42 16.77 1.29
CA LEU A 295 -28.94 15.45 0.98
C LEU A 295 -29.99 15.00 2.01
N ASP A 296 -29.73 15.20 3.31
CA ASP A 296 -30.64 14.82 4.39
C ASP A 296 -31.93 15.63 4.36
N ASP A 297 -31.84 16.96 4.22
CA ASP A 297 -33.02 17.85 4.09
C ASP A 297 -33.91 17.46 2.89
N ALA A 298 -33.32 16.83 1.87
CA ALA A 298 -34.00 16.37 0.66
C ALA A 298 -34.44 14.89 0.71
N GLY A 299 -34.23 14.18 1.83
CA GLY A 299 -34.63 12.78 2.01
C GLY A 299 -33.70 11.75 1.36
N PHE A 300 -32.42 12.08 1.20
CA PHE A 300 -31.37 11.21 0.64
C PHE A 300 -30.34 10.78 1.70
N GLU A 301 -30.80 10.44 2.90
CA GLU A 301 -29.95 10.08 4.05
C GLU A 301 -29.10 8.82 3.80
N SER A 302 -29.55 7.94 2.89
CA SER A 302 -28.84 6.70 2.53
C SER A 302 -27.67 6.90 1.57
N VAL A 303 -27.60 8.03 0.86
CA VAL A 303 -26.54 8.31 -0.13
C VAL A 303 -25.22 8.51 0.59
N ARG A 304 -24.21 7.68 0.34
CA ARG A 304 -22.89 7.77 0.99
C ARG A 304 -22.07 8.96 0.50
N ILE A 305 -21.15 9.47 1.33
CA ILE A 305 -20.17 10.50 0.96
C ILE A 305 -18.76 9.91 1.03
N ILE A 306 -18.09 9.86 -0.12
CA ILE A 306 -16.70 9.45 -0.24
C ILE A 306 -15.82 10.68 -0.41
N ALA A 307 -14.86 10.89 0.48
CA ALA A 307 -13.95 12.03 0.41
C ALA A 307 -12.63 11.64 -0.25
N SER A 308 -12.16 12.45 -1.19
CA SER A 308 -10.87 12.29 -1.89
C SER A 308 -10.21 13.65 -2.10
N GLY A 309 -9.02 13.67 -2.70
CA GLY A 309 -8.27 14.90 -2.94
C GLY A 309 -7.40 15.31 -1.74
N GLY A 310 -6.11 14.94 -1.80
CA GLY A 310 -5.10 15.34 -0.81
C GLY A 310 -5.32 14.78 0.59
N PHE A 311 -6.05 13.66 0.74
CA PHE A 311 -6.17 12.97 2.01
C PHE A 311 -4.90 12.17 2.34
N GLY A 312 -4.59 12.15 3.62
CA GLY A 312 -3.48 11.42 4.25
C GLY A 312 -3.74 11.39 5.76
N VAL A 313 -2.81 10.84 6.53
CA VAL A 313 -3.00 10.57 7.98
C VAL A 313 -3.52 11.79 8.75
N ASP A 314 -2.88 12.95 8.60
CA ASP A 314 -3.22 14.14 9.41
C ASP A 314 -4.58 14.73 9.05
N LYS A 315 -4.89 14.80 7.74
CA LYS A 315 -6.19 15.32 7.27
C LYS A 315 -7.35 14.41 7.69
N ILE A 316 -7.16 13.08 7.60
CA ILE A 316 -8.16 12.11 8.05
C ILE A 316 -8.37 12.22 9.55
N ARG A 317 -7.30 12.25 10.37
CA ARG A 317 -7.41 12.43 11.82
C ARG A 317 -8.15 13.72 12.20
N ALA A 318 -7.88 14.82 11.49
CA ALA A 318 -8.58 16.07 11.71
C ALA A 318 -10.08 15.97 11.39
N PHE A 319 -10.47 15.19 10.37
CA PHE A 319 -11.88 14.93 10.05
C PHE A 319 -12.54 14.04 11.10
N GLU A 320 -11.90 12.94 11.48
CA GLU A 320 -12.47 12.00 12.45
C GLU A 320 -12.58 12.61 13.86
N ALA A 321 -11.62 13.44 14.28
CA ALA A 321 -11.63 14.09 15.59
C ALA A 321 -12.85 14.98 15.84
N VAL A 322 -13.48 15.48 14.78
CA VAL A 322 -14.68 16.34 14.84
C VAL A 322 -15.92 15.67 14.23
N GLY A 323 -15.84 14.37 13.93
CA GLY A 323 -16.97 13.59 13.41
C GLY A 323 -17.51 14.07 12.06
N VAL A 324 -16.64 14.48 11.13
CA VAL A 324 -17.08 14.89 9.79
C VAL A 324 -17.84 13.72 9.12
N PRO A 325 -19.04 13.96 8.52
CA PRO A 325 -19.90 12.89 8.00
C PRO A 325 -19.42 12.38 6.62
N VAL A 326 -18.20 11.86 6.59
CA VAL A 326 -17.64 11.05 5.50
C VAL A 326 -17.88 9.58 5.83
N ASP A 327 -18.26 8.78 4.84
CA ASP A 327 -18.46 7.33 4.97
C ASP A 327 -17.19 6.53 4.64
N ALA A 328 -16.39 6.99 3.66
CA ALA A 328 -15.13 6.36 3.27
C ALA A 328 -14.15 7.36 2.63
N TYR A 329 -12.87 7.00 2.60
CA TYR A 329 -11.79 7.83 2.06
C TYR A 329 -11.13 7.20 0.82
N GLY A 330 -11.12 7.92 -0.30
CA GLY A 330 -10.33 7.56 -1.48
C GLY A 330 -8.95 8.23 -1.43
N VAL A 331 -7.90 7.46 -1.16
CA VAL A 331 -6.56 7.99 -0.87
C VAL A 331 -5.58 7.61 -1.99
N GLY A 332 -4.81 8.60 -2.45
CA GLY A 332 -3.90 8.48 -3.59
C GLY A 332 -2.44 8.72 -3.22
N SER A 333 -1.85 9.78 -3.77
CA SER A 333 -0.41 10.08 -3.75
C SER A 333 0.29 9.94 -2.40
N SER A 334 -0.38 10.22 -1.27
CA SER A 334 0.22 10.08 0.06
C SER A 334 0.61 8.63 0.42
N LEU A 335 0.02 7.63 -0.22
CA LEU A 335 0.27 6.20 0.01
C LEU A 335 1.52 5.67 -0.70
N VAL A 336 1.99 6.39 -1.71
CA VAL A 336 3.19 6.03 -2.50
C VAL A 336 4.32 7.04 -2.33
N ALA A 337 4.09 8.11 -1.56
CA ALA A 337 5.09 9.12 -1.26
C ALA A 337 6.28 8.49 -0.52
N ASN A 338 7.50 8.88 -0.86
CA ASN A 338 8.70 8.29 -0.28
C ASN A 338 8.97 8.86 1.13
N HIS A 339 8.30 8.32 2.15
CA HIS A 339 8.48 8.67 3.55
C HIS A 339 8.97 7.47 4.37
N GLY A 340 9.99 7.70 5.21
CA GLY A 340 10.57 6.69 6.10
C GLY A 340 11.80 6.00 5.52
N ASP A 341 12.60 5.39 6.40
CA ASP A 341 13.79 4.61 6.05
C ASP A 341 13.45 3.11 6.10
N PHE A 342 12.69 2.65 5.11
CA PHE A 342 12.30 1.25 4.96
C PHE A 342 13.31 0.45 4.13
N ASP A 343 14.55 0.92 4.05
CA ASP A 343 15.62 0.19 3.39
C ASP A 343 15.91 -1.10 4.15
N PHE A 344 15.96 -2.21 3.41
CA PHE A 344 16.45 -3.48 3.93
C PHE A 344 17.94 -3.61 3.68
N THR A 345 18.60 -4.36 4.55
CA THR A 345 19.99 -4.78 4.37
C THR A 345 20.08 -6.29 4.56
N ALA A 346 20.92 -6.93 3.75
CA ALA A 346 21.35 -8.29 3.95
C ALA A 346 22.82 -8.28 4.39
N ASP A 347 23.16 -8.97 5.47
CA ASP A 347 24.54 -9.12 5.92
C ASP A 347 24.83 -10.59 6.29
N ILE A 348 25.95 -11.11 5.81
CA ILE A 348 26.48 -12.40 6.27
C ILE A 348 26.87 -12.25 7.74
N VAL A 349 26.44 -13.20 8.57
CA VAL A 349 26.74 -13.23 10.00
C VAL A 349 27.54 -14.47 10.42
N LEU A 350 27.43 -15.57 9.68
CA LEU A 350 28.24 -16.78 9.84
C LEU A 350 28.82 -17.20 8.48
N THR A 351 30.08 -17.65 8.47
CA THR A 351 30.71 -18.36 7.35
C THR A 351 31.25 -19.69 7.86
N ASP A 352 30.85 -20.79 7.21
CA ASP A 352 31.19 -22.17 7.58
C ASP A 352 30.97 -22.45 9.09
N GLY A 353 29.82 -21.98 9.59
CA GLY A 353 29.42 -22.13 11.00
C GLY A 353 30.15 -21.22 12.00
N LYS A 354 31.07 -20.36 11.55
CA LYS A 354 31.85 -19.46 12.40
C LYS A 354 31.37 -18.01 12.27
N PRO A 355 31.35 -17.22 13.36
CA PRO A 355 31.06 -15.80 13.29
C PRO A 355 31.94 -15.09 12.27
N SER A 356 31.31 -14.48 11.26
CA SER A 356 31.95 -13.79 10.15
C SER A 356 30.99 -12.70 9.68
N ALA A 357 31.11 -11.52 10.29
CA ALA A 357 30.20 -10.41 10.03
C ALA A 357 30.98 -9.10 9.86
N LYS A 358 30.43 -8.19 9.05
CA LYS A 358 30.91 -6.80 8.98
C LYS A 358 30.85 -6.15 10.37
N VAL A 359 31.82 -5.30 10.70
CA VAL A 359 31.82 -4.54 11.97
C VAL A 359 30.48 -3.83 12.17
N GLY A 360 29.88 -4.03 13.35
CA GLY A 360 28.56 -3.51 13.71
C GLY A 360 27.40 -4.48 13.40
N ARG A 361 27.67 -5.63 12.79
CA ARG A 361 26.71 -6.71 12.58
C ARG A 361 27.04 -7.89 13.49
N ILE A 362 26.00 -8.53 14.01
CA ILE A 362 26.09 -9.72 14.85
C ILE A 362 24.96 -10.66 14.46
N HIS A 363 25.16 -11.96 14.67
CA HIS A 363 24.09 -12.93 14.53
C HIS A 363 22.97 -12.59 15.53
N LYS A 364 21.76 -12.33 15.01
CA LYS A 364 20.55 -12.05 15.80
C LYS A 364 19.45 -13.03 15.41
N PRO A 365 19.37 -14.17 16.12
CA PRO A 365 18.28 -15.14 15.92
C PRO A 365 16.93 -14.47 16.14
N ASN A 366 15.95 -14.78 15.30
CA ASN A 366 14.57 -14.40 15.51
C ASN A 366 13.71 -15.68 15.65
N PRO A 367 13.15 -15.97 16.84
CA PRO A 367 12.38 -17.18 17.09
C PRO A 367 11.03 -17.22 16.34
N ARG A 368 10.62 -16.11 15.71
CA ARG A 368 9.40 -16.04 14.88
C ARG A 368 9.61 -16.55 13.45
N LEU A 369 10.85 -16.73 13.01
CA LEU A 369 11.14 -17.19 11.65
C LEU A 369 10.71 -18.64 11.49
N GLU A 370 9.99 -18.91 10.41
CA GLU A 370 9.58 -20.27 10.03
C GLU A 370 10.33 -20.67 8.75
N GLU A 371 10.77 -21.93 8.69
CA GLU A 371 11.43 -22.49 7.50
C GLU A 371 10.46 -22.50 6.31
N VAL A 372 10.97 -22.11 5.15
CA VAL A 372 10.23 -22.05 3.90
C VAL A 372 10.38 -23.38 3.16
N PRO A 373 9.27 -24.09 2.85
CA PRO A 373 9.31 -25.41 2.23
C PRO A 373 9.65 -25.40 0.72
#